data_AF-A0A378T4N4-F1
#
_entry.id   AF-A0A378T4N4-F1
#
_cell.length_a   1.000
_cell.length_b   1.000
_cell.length_c   1.000
_cell.angle_alpha   90.00
_cell.angle_beta   90.00
_cell.angle_gamma   90.00
#
_symmetry.space_group_name_H-M   'P 1'
#
loop_
_entity.id
_entity.type
_entity.pdbx_description
1 polymer ?
#
loop_
_entity_poly.entity_id
_entity_poly.type
_entity_poly.pdbx_seq_one_letter_code
_entity_poly.pdbx_strand_id
1 'polypeptide(L)'
;MAFAAPAHADPSYDRDPDTNFAHELHTFGIYGQKDYNAWIGKIMCKRLHNGVDHTAQDSVKFVKKQLDKDSTDAQSWQFLGTAINYYCPDQRFVYEQAAKPS
;
A
#
# COMPACT_ATOMS: atom_id res chain seq x y z
N MET A 1 28.05 -1.40 31.27
CA MET A 1 28.23 -0.73 29.96
C MET A 1 27.89 -1.75 28.88
N ALA A 2 26.69 -1.71 28.32
CA ALA A 2 26.30 -2.55 27.18
C ALA A 2 26.12 -1.62 25.97
N PHE A 3 26.96 -1.80 24.96
CA PHE A 3 26.91 -1.03 23.72
C PHE A 3 25.75 -1.57 22.87
N ALA A 4 24.73 -0.75 22.66
CA ALA A 4 23.77 -0.99 21.59
C ALA A 4 24.48 -0.71 20.25
N ALA A 5 24.65 -1.74 19.43
CA ALA A 5 25.08 -1.57 18.05
C ALA A 5 24.00 -0.77 17.30
N PRO A 6 24.36 0.21 16.46
CA PRO A 6 23.37 0.83 15.58
C PRO A 6 22.85 -0.27 14.64
N ALA A 7 21.53 -0.41 14.53
CA ALA A 7 20.96 -1.12 13.41
C ALA A 7 21.32 -0.31 12.16
N HIS A 8 22.19 -0.84 11.30
CA HIS A 8 22.48 -0.24 10.01
C HIS A 8 21.19 -0.35 9.20
N ALA A 9 20.44 0.75 9.08
CA ALA A 9 19.36 0.85 8.10
C ALA A 9 19.97 0.59 6.72
N ASP A 10 19.40 -0.36 5.98
CA ASP A 10 19.77 -0.63 4.60
C ASP A 10 19.61 0.68 3.80
N PRO A 11 20.65 1.20 3.14
CA PRO A 11 20.57 2.44 2.37
C PRO A 11 19.60 2.37 1.18
N SER A 12 19.10 1.17 0.82
CA SER A 12 17.99 1.01 -0.14
C SER A 12 16.62 1.39 0.43
N TYR A 13 16.48 1.49 1.76
CA TYR A 13 15.26 1.93 2.41
C TYR A 13 15.36 3.43 2.72
N ASP A 14 14.74 4.27 1.89
CA ASP A 14 14.56 5.69 2.22
C ASP A 14 13.83 5.78 3.58
N ARG A 15 14.15 6.76 4.40
CA ARG A 15 13.38 7.01 5.64
C ARG A 15 11.99 7.56 5.33
N ASP A 16 11.75 8.01 4.11
CA ASP A 16 10.42 8.38 3.63
C ASP A 16 9.66 7.15 3.11
N PRO A 17 8.66 6.62 3.86
CA PRO A 17 7.83 5.51 3.37
C PRO A 17 7.09 5.86 2.08
N ASP A 18 6.82 7.14 1.81
CA ASP A 18 6.14 7.56 0.57
C ASP A 18 7.06 7.42 -0.66
N THR A 19 8.37 7.65 -0.50
CA THR A 19 9.36 7.41 -1.57
C THR A 19 9.46 5.92 -1.88
N ASN A 20 9.64 5.09 -0.84
CA ASN A 20 9.74 3.64 -1.00
C ASN A 20 8.46 3.05 -1.59
N PHE A 21 7.30 3.52 -1.13
CA PHE A 21 6.00 3.15 -1.68
C PHE A 21 5.93 3.44 -3.20
N ALA A 22 6.26 4.66 -3.61
CA ALA A 22 6.26 5.03 -5.04
C ALA A 22 7.26 4.20 -5.85
N HIS A 23 8.45 3.92 -5.32
CA HIS A 23 9.45 3.08 -5.97
C HIS A 23 8.94 1.65 -6.18
N GLU A 24 8.29 1.07 -5.18
CA GLU A 24 7.71 -0.27 -5.28
C GLU A 24 6.57 -0.31 -6.29
N LEU A 25 5.68 0.70 -6.30
CA LEU A 25 4.62 0.80 -7.30
C LEU A 25 5.15 0.84 -8.74
N HIS A 26 6.28 1.49 -8.99
CA HIS A 26 6.90 1.50 -10.31
C HIS A 26 7.33 0.10 -10.78
N THR A 27 7.63 -0.83 -9.87
CA THR A 27 7.95 -2.24 -10.23
C THR A 27 6.74 -2.99 -10.80
N PHE A 28 5.52 -2.54 -10.46
CA PHE A 28 4.26 -3.04 -11.00
C PHE A 28 3.79 -2.28 -12.25
N GLY A 29 4.58 -1.31 -12.72
CA GLY A 29 4.19 -0.40 -13.80
C GLY A 29 3.09 0.59 -13.38
N ILE A 30 2.94 0.86 -12.08
CA ILE A 30 1.97 1.84 -11.55
C ILE A 30 2.71 3.16 -11.36
N TYR A 31 2.52 4.07 -12.30
CA TYR A 31 3.17 5.38 -12.30
C TYR A 31 2.23 6.47 -11.78
N GLY A 32 2.79 7.46 -11.11
CA GLY A 32 2.04 8.60 -10.58
C GLY A 32 2.94 9.52 -9.76
N GLN A 33 2.40 10.67 -9.35
CA GLN A 33 3.12 11.55 -8.42
C GLN A 33 3.24 10.86 -7.05
N LYS A 34 4.45 10.85 -6.47
CA LYS A 34 4.75 10.24 -5.15
C LYS A 34 3.69 10.56 -4.10
N ASP A 35 3.46 11.85 -3.86
CA ASP A 35 2.55 12.30 -2.79
C ASP A 35 1.09 11.99 -3.09
N TYR A 36 0.70 11.92 -4.36
CA TYR A 36 -0.66 11.54 -4.76
C TYR A 36 -0.90 10.05 -4.51
N ASN A 37 0.03 9.19 -4.93
CA ASN A 37 -0.04 7.76 -4.65
C ASN A 37 -0.04 7.49 -3.14
N ALA A 38 0.86 8.13 -2.39
CA ALA A 38 0.89 8.02 -0.94
C ALA A 38 -0.44 8.47 -0.29
N TRP A 39 -1.04 9.57 -0.79
CA TRP A 39 -2.33 10.04 -0.31
C TRP A 39 -3.46 9.02 -0.57
N ILE A 40 -3.51 8.40 -1.75
CA ILE A 40 -4.47 7.32 -2.05
C ILE A 40 -4.29 6.16 -1.07
N GLY A 41 -3.04 5.71 -0.84
CA GLY A 41 -2.74 4.62 0.09
C GLY A 41 -3.19 4.93 1.52
N LYS A 42 -2.90 6.14 2.02
CA LYS A 42 -3.31 6.61 3.35
C LYS A 42 -4.84 6.72 3.48
N ILE A 43 -5.53 7.22 2.45
CA ILE A 43 -7.01 7.29 2.46
C ILE A 43 -7.63 5.89 2.41
N MET A 44 -7.12 5.00 1.56
CA MET A 44 -7.57 3.61 1.50
C MET A 44 -7.48 2.96 2.89
N CYS A 45 -6.35 3.11 3.58
CA CYS A 45 -6.20 2.63 4.96
C CYS A 45 -7.21 3.27 5.92
N LYS A 46 -7.39 4.59 5.85
CA LYS A 46 -8.39 5.29 6.68
C LYS A 46 -9.81 4.79 6.44
N ARG A 47 -10.16 4.43 5.20
CA ARG A 47 -11.46 3.87 4.86
C ARG A 47 -11.67 2.49 5.49
N LEU A 48 -10.64 1.64 5.50
CA LEU A 48 -10.67 0.34 6.20
C LEU A 48 -10.86 0.52 7.71
N HIS A 49 -10.05 1.35 8.37
CA HIS A 49 -10.16 1.58 9.81
C HIS A 49 -11.52 2.13 10.24
N ASN A 50 -12.14 2.95 9.39
CA ASN A 50 -13.43 3.56 9.68
C ASN A 50 -14.61 2.66 9.26
N GLY A 51 -14.37 1.44 8.76
CA GLY A 51 -15.42 0.56 8.27
C GLY A 51 -16.18 1.11 7.06
N VAL A 52 -15.57 2.02 6.29
CA VAL A 52 -16.15 2.49 5.02
C VAL A 52 -15.93 1.44 3.93
N ASP A 53 -14.74 0.86 3.90
CA ASP A 53 -14.45 -0.35 3.12
C ASP A 53 -14.52 -1.55 4.07
N HIS A 54 -15.40 -2.50 3.77
CA HIS A 54 -15.57 -3.70 4.62
C HIS A 54 -14.73 -4.88 4.13
N THR A 55 -14.30 -4.84 2.86
CA THR A 55 -13.57 -5.92 2.19
C THR A 55 -12.42 -5.35 1.39
N ALA A 56 -11.44 -6.20 1.05
CA ALA A 56 -10.36 -5.80 0.15
C ALA A 56 -10.91 -5.36 -1.21
N GLN A 57 -11.99 -5.98 -1.69
CA GLN A 57 -12.64 -5.63 -2.95
C GLN A 57 -13.20 -4.19 -2.94
N ASP A 58 -13.72 -3.71 -1.81
CA ASP A 58 -14.21 -2.33 -1.69
C ASP A 58 -13.05 -1.34 -1.82
N SER A 59 -11.94 -1.61 -1.12
CA SER A 59 -10.73 -0.79 -1.20
C SER A 59 -10.06 -0.86 -2.59
N VAL A 60 -10.04 -2.01 -3.25
CA VAL A 60 -9.54 -2.15 -4.63
C VAL A 60 -10.39 -1.32 -5.60
N LYS A 61 -11.72 -1.34 -5.46
CA LYS A 61 -12.61 -0.50 -6.27
C LYS A 61 -12.35 0.99 -6.04
N PHE A 62 -12.04 1.39 -4.81
CA PHE A 62 -11.63 2.76 -4.50
C PHE A 62 -10.31 3.10 -5.20
N VAL A 63 -9.27 2.29 -5.00
CA VAL A 63 -7.94 2.49 -5.60
C VAL A 63 -8.03 2.55 -7.12
N LYS A 64 -8.71 1.61 -7.76
CA LYS A 64 -8.87 1.57 -9.23
C LYS A 64 -9.46 2.86 -9.81
N LYS A 65 -10.35 3.53 -9.07
CA LYS A 65 -10.95 4.81 -9.50
C LYS A 65 -9.98 6.00 -9.39
N GLN A 66 -8.89 5.84 -8.64
CA GLN A 66 -7.87 6.88 -8.46
C GLN A 66 -6.66 6.68 -9.39
N LEU A 67 -6.41 5.44 -9.84
CA LEU A 67 -5.31 5.14 -10.75
C LEU A 67 -5.61 5.61 -12.19
N ASP A 68 -4.59 5.58 -13.04
CA ASP A 68 -4.73 5.85 -14.47
C ASP A 68 -5.79 4.91 -15.10
N LYS A 69 -6.55 5.43 -16.07
CA LYS A 69 -7.68 4.71 -16.70
C LYS A 69 -7.27 3.38 -17.36
N ASP A 70 -6.01 3.26 -17.77
CA ASP A 70 -5.47 2.07 -18.43
C ASP A 70 -4.84 1.09 -17.42
N SER A 71 -4.91 1.40 -16.11
CA SER A 71 -4.44 0.50 -15.05
C SER A 71 -5.29 -0.76 -14.97
N THR A 72 -4.61 -1.89 -14.79
CA THR A 72 -5.25 -3.21 -14.71
C THR A 72 -5.84 -3.48 -13.33
N ASP A 73 -6.74 -4.47 -13.25
CA ASP A 73 -7.22 -4.97 -11.96
C ASP A 73 -6.07 -5.53 -11.10
N ALA A 74 -5.13 -6.24 -11.72
CA ALA A 74 -3.94 -6.75 -11.04
C ALA A 74 -3.11 -5.64 -10.39
N GLN A 75 -2.91 -4.52 -11.10
CA GLN A 75 -2.23 -3.34 -10.57
C GLN A 75 -2.98 -2.71 -9.39
N SER A 76 -4.32 -2.68 -9.44
CA SER A 76 -5.12 -2.17 -8.32
C SER A 76 -4.96 -3.04 -7.06
N TRP A 77 -4.88 -4.36 -7.23
CA TRP A 77 -4.60 -5.30 -6.14
C TRP A 77 -3.17 -5.19 -5.60
N GLN A 78 -2.19 -5.01 -6.49
CA GLN A 78 -0.79 -4.78 -6.11
C GLN A 78 -0.65 -3.49 -5.30
N PHE A 79 -1.26 -2.39 -5.77
CA PHE A 79 -1.31 -1.13 -5.04
C PHE A 79 -1.91 -1.32 -3.65
N LEU A 80 -3.05 -1.99 -3.55
CA LEU A 80 -3.71 -2.23 -2.26
C LEU A 80 -2.81 -3.03 -1.30
N GLY A 81 -2.22 -4.14 -1.77
CA GLY A 81 -1.33 -4.96 -0.94
C GLY A 81 -0.11 -4.18 -0.46
N THR A 82 0.51 -3.39 -1.34
CA THR A 82 1.63 -2.51 -0.97
C THR A 82 1.18 -1.43 0.00
N ALA A 83 0.04 -0.76 -0.21
CA ALA A 83 -0.45 0.29 0.68
C ALA A 83 -0.75 -0.25 2.09
N ILE A 84 -1.32 -1.45 2.21
CA ILE A 84 -1.53 -2.13 3.49
C ILE A 84 -0.19 -2.37 4.19
N ASN A 85 0.84 -2.81 3.47
CA ASN A 85 2.16 -3.05 4.05
C ASN A 85 2.84 -1.79 4.58
N TYR A 86 2.69 -0.65 3.90
CA TYR A 86 3.36 0.61 4.28
C TYR A 86 2.57 1.44 5.29
N TYR A 87 1.23 1.47 5.20
CA TYR A 87 0.42 2.48 5.89
C TYR A 87 -0.58 1.92 6.91
N CYS A 88 -1.00 0.66 6.79
CA CYS A 88 -1.92 0.02 7.74
C CYS A 88 -1.68 -1.50 7.87
N PRO A 89 -0.51 -1.93 8.36
CA PRO A 89 -0.17 -3.35 8.46
C PRO A 89 -1.09 -4.13 9.41
N ASP A 90 -1.80 -3.46 10.30
CA ASP A 90 -2.83 -4.04 11.16
C ASP A 90 -4.10 -4.44 10.37
N GLN A 91 -4.29 -3.92 9.15
CA GLN A 91 -5.39 -4.28 8.24
C GLN A 91 -5.02 -5.42 7.27
N ARG A 92 -3.84 -6.05 7.41
CA ARG A 92 -3.40 -7.18 6.55
C ARG A 92 -4.41 -8.32 6.45
N PHE A 93 -5.16 -8.57 7.52
CA PHE A 93 -6.19 -9.60 7.54
C PHE A 93 -7.24 -9.41 6.43
N VAL A 94 -7.54 -8.15 6.04
CA VAL A 94 -8.51 -7.86 4.98
C VAL A 94 -8.01 -8.39 3.63
N TYR A 95 -6.71 -8.21 3.36
CA TYR A 95 -6.07 -8.74 2.16
C TYR A 95 -6.01 -10.27 2.18
N GLU A 96 -5.61 -10.86 3.31
CA GLU A 96 -5.52 -12.31 3.48
C GLU A 96 -6.87 -13.01 3.33
N GLN A 97 -7.96 -12.38 3.79
CA GLN A 97 -9.31 -12.89 3.60
C GLN A 97 -9.69 -13.00 2.12
N ALA A 98 -9.24 -12.06 1.29
CA ALA A 98 -9.51 -12.09 -0.16
C ALA A 98 -8.70 -13.17 -0.89
N ALA A 99 -7.58 -13.63 -0.32
CA ALA A 99 -6.73 -14.67 -0.91
C ALA A 99 -7.21 -16.10 -0.58
N LYS A 100 -8.13 -16.27 0.37
CA LYS A 100 -8.68 -17.59 0.71
C LYS A 100 -9.67 -18.03 -0.38
N PRO A 101 -9.43 -19.18 -1.04
CA PRO A 101 -10.44 -19.76 -1.92
C PRO A 101 -11.68 -20.11 -1.09
N SER A 102 -12.86 -19.78 -1.63
CA SER A 102 -14.17 -20.12 -1.06
C SER A 102 -14.42 -21.63 -1.12
#